data_AF-A0AAV5Z5D4-F1
#
_entry.id   AF-A0AAV5Z5D4-F1
#
_cell.length_a   1.000
_cell.length_b   1.000
_cell.length_c   1.000
_cell.angle_alpha   90.00
_cell.angle_beta   90.00
_cell.angle_gamma   90.00
#
_symmetry.space_group_name_H-M   'P 1'
#
loop_
_entity.id
_entity.type
_entity.pdbx_description
1 polymer ?
#
loop_
_entity_poly.entity_id
_entity_poly.type
_entity_poly.pdbx_seq_one_letter_code
_entity_poly.pdbx_strand_id
1 'polypeptide(L)'
;MNLFRSEEHARRWSQFEPRSEEGFIALTELAGFFGTESRRHMLDGDYLSSWYPRRAAERRAYLERIGKTSPFWMGTPDPPAS
;
A
#
# COMPACT_ATOMS: atom_id res chain seq x y z
N MET A 1 -9.42 -3.65 1.71
CA MET A 1 -8.53 -3.87 2.87
C MET A 1 -9.39 -4.35 4.02
N ASN A 2 -8.96 -5.38 4.73
CA ASN A 2 -9.64 -5.90 5.92
C ASN A 2 -8.70 -5.74 7.12
N LEU A 3 -9.24 -5.37 8.28
CA LEU A 3 -8.47 -5.28 9.51
C LEU A 3 -8.62 -6.58 10.30
N PHE A 4 -7.49 -7.16 10.67
CA PHE A 4 -7.44 -8.37 11.49
C PHE A 4 -6.55 -8.14 12.70
N ARG A 5 -6.83 -8.87 13.78
CA ARG A 5 -6.00 -8.83 15.00
C ARG A 5 -4.61 -9.45 14.83
N SER A 6 -4.43 -10.35 13.87
CA SER A 6 -3.14 -10.92 13.46
C SER A 6 -3.25 -11.56 12.08
N GLU A 7 -2.10 -11.79 11.42
CA GLU A 7 -2.05 -12.49 10.14
C GLU A 7 -2.62 -13.92 10.21
N GLU A 8 -2.43 -14.59 11.34
CA GLU A 8 -2.99 -15.92 11.60
C GLU A 8 -4.54 -15.92 11.51
N HIS A 9 -5.19 -14.86 12.02
CA HIS A 9 -6.64 -14.72 11.90
C HIS A 9 -7.06 -14.43 10.46
N ALA A 10 -6.25 -13.67 9.73
CA ALA A 10 -6.48 -13.43 8.31
C ALA A 10 -6.37 -14.72 7.49
N ARG A 11 -5.36 -15.57 7.76
CA ARG A 11 -5.17 -16.87 7.07
C ARG A 11 -6.30 -17.88 7.35
N ARG A 12 -6.98 -17.78 8.51
CA ARG A 12 -8.13 -18.62 8.87
C ARG A 12 -9.47 -18.08 8.38
N TRP A 13 -9.49 -16.88 7.82
CA TRP A 13 -10.71 -16.28 7.31
C TRP A 13 -11.19 -17.06 6.07
N SER A 14 -12.49 -17.35 5.99
CA SER A 14 -13.06 -18.17 4.92
C SER A 14 -12.90 -17.60 3.50
N GLN A 15 -12.61 -16.31 3.39
CA GLN A 15 -12.35 -15.62 2.13
C GLN A 15 -10.86 -15.27 1.95
N PHE A 16 -9.97 -15.92 2.71
CA PHE A 16 -8.53 -15.74 2.53
C PHE A 16 -8.10 -16.28 1.16
N GLU A 17 -7.48 -15.40 0.38
CA GLU A 17 -6.91 -15.73 -0.93
C GLU A 17 -5.39 -15.89 -0.77
N PRO A 18 -4.78 -17.07 -1.02
CA PRO A 18 -3.34 -17.27 -0.81
C PRO A 18 -2.45 -16.27 -1.57
N ARG A 19 -2.87 -15.87 -2.78
CA ARG A 19 -2.21 -14.81 -3.58
C ARG A 19 -2.14 -13.43 -2.89
N SER A 20 -2.95 -13.22 -1.85
CA SER A 20 -2.99 -11.95 -1.10
C SER A 20 -2.08 -11.95 0.13
N GLU A 21 -1.36 -13.05 0.40
CA GLU A 21 -0.49 -13.18 1.57
C GLU A 21 0.58 -12.08 1.64
N GLU A 22 1.14 -11.70 0.50
CA GLU A 22 2.11 -10.62 0.40
C GLU A 22 1.52 -9.24 0.75
N GLY A 23 0.19 -9.12 0.69
CA GLY A 23 -0.58 -7.92 1.03
C GLY A 23 -0.72 -7.64 2.53
N PHE A 24 -0.19 -8.50 3.40
CA PHE A 24 -0.11 -8.17 4.82
C PHE A 24 0.79 -6.95 5.05
N ILE A 25 0.32 -6.03 5.88
CA ILE A 25 1.00 -4.80 6.25
C ILE A 25 0.59 -4.44 7.68
N ALA A 26 1.54 -4.00 8.50
CA ALA A 26 1.23 -3.59 9.86
C ALA A 26 0.36 -2.33 9.86
N LEU A 27 -0.53 -2.17 10.84
CA LEU A 27 -1.42 -1.02 10.90
C LEU A 27 -0.66 0.32 10.95
N THR A 28 0.47 0.36 11.67
CA THR A 28 1.35 1.54 11.75
C THR A 28 1.99 1.89 10.42
N GLU A 29 2.42 0.87 9.66
CA GLU A 29 2.97 1.04 8.31
C GLU A 29 1.89 1.51 7.33
N LEU A 30 0.69 0.95 7.43
CA LEU A 30 -0.46 1.32 6.62
C LEU A 30 -0.86 2.78 6.85
N ALA A 31 -0.85 3.24 8.10
CA ALA A 31 -1.13 4.62 8.45
C ALA A 31 -0.15 5.58 7.77
N GLY A 32 1.15 5.26 7.77
CA GLY A 32 2.13 6.09 7.06
C GLY A 32 2.04 5.99 5.54
N PHE A 33 1.66 4.83 4.97
CA PHE A 33 1.44 4.67 3.52
C PHE A 33 0.30 5.57 3.02
N PHE A 34 -0.75 5.73 3.82
CA PHE A 34 -1.84 6.67 3.54
C PHE A 34 -1.56 8.09 4.03
N GLY A 35 -0.58 8.30 4.89
CA GLY A 35 -0.27 9.57 5.55
C GLY A 35 0.81 10.42 4.88
N THR A 36 1.05 10.24 3.58
CA THR A 36 2.04 11.01 2.79
C THR A 36 1.65 12.49 2.66
N GLU A 37 2.61 13.38 2.39
CA GLU A 37 2.36 14.83 2.27
C GLU A 37 1.31 15.13 1.20
N SER A 38 1.43 14.52 0.02
CA SER A 38 0.40 14.63 -1.03
C SER A 38 -1.01 14.27 -0.53
N ARG A 39 -1.17 13.34 0.42
CA ARG A 39 -2.48 13.04 1.00
C ARG A 39 -2.98 14.15 1.93
N ARG A 40 -2.09 14.76 2.71
CA ARG A 40 -2.43 15.84 3.66
C ARG A 40 -2.91 17.09 2.93
N HIS A 41 -2.36 17.35 1.75
CA HIS A 41 -2.66 18.54 0.95
C HIS A 41 -3.77 18.35 -0.09
N MET A 42 -4.59 17.29 0.02
CA MET A 42 -5.64 16.99 -0.94
C MET A 42 -6.72 18.08 -1.11
N LEU A 43 -6.86 18.96 -0.12
CA LEU A 43 -7.84 20.05 -0.12
C LEU A 43 -7.23 21.39 -0.50
N ASP A 44 -5.93 21.44 -0.81
CA ASP A 44 -5.28 22.65 -1.28
C ASP A 44 -5.79 23.02 -2.68
N GLY A 45 -6.02 24.31 -2.91
CA GLY A 45 -6.55 24.80 -4.19
C GLY A 45 -5.63 24.53 -5.39
N ASP A 46 -4.34 24.31 -5.14
CA ASP A 46 -3.31 23.99 -6.12
C ASP A 46 -2.87 22.51 -6.08
N TYR A 47 -3.65 21.62 -5.44
CA TYR A 47 -3.32 20.20 -5.29
C TYR A 47 -2.88 19.53 -6.59
N LEU A 48 -3.60 19.77 -7.68
CA LEU A 48 -3.32 19.12 -8.97
C LEU A 48 -1.97 19.53 -9.56
N SER A 49 -1.53 20.77 -9.36
CA SER A 49 -0.24 21.25 -9.86
C SER A 49 0.92 20.96 -8.90
N SER A 50 0.70 21.13 -7.60
CA SER A 50 1.77 21.16 -6.61
C SER A 50 2.02 19.80 -5.95
N TRP A 51 0.98 19.00 -5.75
CA TRP A 51 1.00 17.81 -4.90
C TRP A 51 0.74 16.50 -5.65
N TYR A 52 -0.23 16.49 -6.58
CA TYR A 52 -0.57 15.30 -7.35
C TYR A 52 0.63 14.66 -8.08
N PRO A 53 1.55 15.42 -8.73
CA PRO A 53 2.71 14.84 -9.40
C PRO A 53 3.68 14.11 -8.45
N ARG A 54 3.70 14.47 -7.16
CA ARG A 54 4.60 13.88 -6.14
C ARG A 54 4.06 12.58 -5.56
N ARG A 55 2.74 12.37 -5.64
CA ARG A 55 2.02 11.27 -4.97
C ARG A 55 2.59 9.89 -5.26
N ALA A 56 2.94 9.60 -6.51
CA ALA A 56 3.48 8.29 -6.89
C ALA A 56 4.88 8.06 -6.31
N ALA A 57 5.75 9.08 -6.37
CA ALA A 57 7.11 9.02 -5.84
C ALA A 57 7.12 8.89 -4.31
N GLU A 58 6.29 9.66 -3.60
CA GLU A 58 6.16 9.57 -2.14
C GLU A 58 5.72 8.18 -1.68
N ARG A 59 4.72 7.60 -2.36
CA ARG A 59 4.24 6.24 -2.06
C ARG A 59 5.32 5.20 -2.29
N ARG A 60 6.05 5.28 -3.41
CA ARG A 60 7.16 4.37 -3.71
C ARG A 60 8.26 4.47 -2.65
N ALA A 61 8.72 5.68 -2.35
CA ALA A 61 9.75 5.91 -1.33
C ALA A 61 9.32 5.39 0.05
N TYR A 62 8.03 5.53 0.40
CA TYR A 62 7.51 4.97 1.65
C TYR A 62 7.57 3.44 1.66
N LEU A 63 7.13 2.76 0.59
CA LEU A 63 7.16 1.31 0.46
C LEU A 63 8.59 0.76 0.50
N GLU A 64 9.53 1.42 -0.18
CA GLU A 64 10.96 1.09 -0.13
C GLU A 64 11.51 1.16 1.30
N ARG A 65 11.16 2.22 2.04
CA ARG A 65 11.60 2.42 3.42
C ARG A 65 11.10 1.34 4.38
N ILE A 66 9.92 0.75 4.14
CA ILE A 66 9.36 -0.34 4.96
C ILE A 66 9.65 -1.73 4.38
N GLY A 67 10.52 -1.84 3.37
CA GLY A 67 10.91 -3.12 2.77
C GLY A 67 9.82 -3.80 1.92
N LYS A 68 8.75 -3.09 1.55
CA LYS A 68 7.65 -3.60 0.71
C LYS A 68 7.95 -3.34 -0.77
N THR A 69 9.03 -3.92 -1.27
CA THR A 69 9.59 -3.64 -2.61
C THR A 69 9.27 -4.67 -3.68
N SER A 70 8.43 -5.64 -3.37
CA SER A 70 8.08 -6.70 -4.32
C SER A 70 7.15 -6.22 -5.44
N PRO A 71 7.03 -7.01 -6.53
CA PRO A 71 6.09 -6.74 -7.62
C PRO A 71 4.66 -6.42 -7.16
N PHE A 72 4.16 -7.16 -6.17
CA PHE A 72 2.84 -6.96 -5.56
C PHE A 72 2.62 -5.51 -5.10
N TRP A 73 3.61 -4.93 -4.41
CA TRP A 73 3.54 -3.57 -3.88
C TRP A 73 3.93 -2.51 -4.90
N MET A 74 4.80 -2.84 -5.85
CA MET A 74 5.32 -1.92 -6.86
C MET A 74 4.39 -1.77 -8.08
N GLY A 75 3.29 -2.53 -8.14
CA GLY A 75 2.34 -2.50 -9.25
C GLY A 75 2.90 -3.11 -10.53
N THR A 76 3.85 -4.03 -10.40
CA THR A 76 4.34 -4.82 -11.53
C THR A 76 3.40 -6.02 -11.69
N PRO A 77 2.79 -6.25 -12.86
CA PRO A 77 1.88 -7.36 -13.05
C PRO A 77 2.60 -8.70 -12.85
N ASP A 78 1.93 -9.67 -12.25
CA ASP A 78 2.40 -11.06 -12.21
C ASP A 78 2.61 -11.58 -13.65
N PRO A 79 3.62 -12.42 -13.90
CA PRO A 79 3.72 -13.13 -15.17
C PRO A 79 2.45 -13.99 -15.37
N PRO A 80 1.96 -14.12 -16.61
CA PRO A 80 0.77 -14.93 -16.88
C PRO A 80 1.00 -16.36 -16.39
N ALA A 81 0.00 -16.94 -15.72
CA ALA A 81 0.02 -18.33 -15.29
C ALA A 81 0.28 -19.24 -16.51
N SER A 82 1.27 -20.11 -16.38
CA SER A 82 1.62 -21.13 -17.39
C SER A 82 0.61 -22.27 -17.43
#